data_AF-A0A392RT05-F1
#
_entry.id   AF-A0A392RT05-F1
#
_cell.length_a   1.000
_cell.length_b   1.000
_cell.length_c   1.000
_cell.angle_alpha   90.00
_cell.angle_beta   90.00
_cell.angle_gamma   90.00
#
_symmetry.space_group_name_H-M   'P 1'
#
loop_
_entity.id
_entity.type
_entity.pdbx_description
1 polymer ?
#
loop_
_entity_poly.entity_id
_entity_poly.type
_entity_poly.pdbx_seq_one_letter_code
_entity_poly.pdbx_strand_id
1 'polypeptide(L)'
;GLAGIYLLTRKLKQSIKEDFGAFIQKLQLLPPPPPAPPKAPHPLTSLTFALSDLFDIEGHVSTFGHPEWARTHEPASSTSPAVSTLVQSGATCIA
;
A
#
# COMPACT_ATOMS: atom_id res chain seq x y z
N GLY A 1 18.16 49.73 21.57
CA GLY A 1 16.81 49.92 21.00
C GLY A 1 16.42 48.64 20.30
N LEU A 2 15.18 48.18 20.55
CA LEU A 2 14.52 46.92 20.18
C LEU A 2 15.00 46.22 18.90
N ALA A 3 15.52 45.00 19.06
CA ALA A 3 15.79 44.04 17.98
C ALA A 3 14.46 43.45 17.46
N GLY A 4 14.30 43.48 16.14
CA GLY A 4 13.08 43.07 15.43
C GLY A 4 12.81 41.58 15.54
N ILE A 5 11.57 41.25 15.91
CA ILE A 5 11.03 39.90 15.82
C ILE A 5 10.45 39.74 14.41
N TYR A 6 11.19 39.10 13.52
CA TYR A 6 10.71 38.74 12.20
C TYR A 6 9.89 37.44 12.31
N LEU A 7 8.57 37.57 12.48
CA LEU A 7 7.65 36.44 12.45
C LEU A 7 7.46 35.98 10.98
N LEU A 8 8.30 35.04 10.54
CA LEU A 8 8.09 34.28 9.33
C LEU A 8 6.86 33.38 9.49
N THR A 9 5.70 33.90 9.09
CA THR A 9 4.50 33.08 8.89
C THR A 9 4.69 32.25 7.63
N ARG A 10 5.38 31.10 7.78
CA ARG A 10 5.38 30.05 6.76
C ARG A 10 3.94 29.56 6.61
N LYS A 11 3.24 30.04 5.60
CA LYS A 11 1.99 29.46 5.10
C LYS A 11 2.30 28.00 4.74
N LEU A 12 1.98 27.08 5.65
CA LEU A 12 1.97 25.64 5.38
C LEU A 12 0.87 25.40 4.34
N LYS A 13 1.23 25.46 3.05
CA LYS A 13 0.38 24.98 1.98
C LYS A 13 0.40 23.46 2.06
N GLN A 14 -0.54 22.91 2.81
CA GLN A 14 -0.70 21.47 2.94
C GLN A 14 -1.09 20.91 1.56
N SER A 15 -0.15 20.26 0.89
CA SER A 15 -0.43 19.52 -0.33
C SER A 15 -1.25 18.30 0.05
N ILE A 16 -2.53 18.27 -0.35
CA ILE A 16 -3.35 17.07 -0.21
C ILE A 16 -2.75 16.04 -1.18
N LYS A 17 -2.30 14.89 -0.66
CA LYS A 17 -1.89 13.76 -1.49
C LYS A 17 -3.11 13.23 -2.26
N GLU A 18 -2.90 12.70 -3.46
CA GLU A 18 -3.98 12.11 -4.28
C GLU A 18 -4.78 11.03 -3.52
N ASP A 19 -4.09 10.27 -2.67
CA ASP A 19 -4.65 9.23 -1.82
C ASP A 19 -5.10 9.71 -0.43
N PHE A 20 -5.09 11.03 -0.19
CA PHE A 20 -5.37 11.62 1.12
C PHE A 20 -4.47 11.12 2.27
N GLY A 21 -3.32 10.51 1.95
CA GLY A 21 -2.43 9.88 2.93
C GLY A 21 -2.90 8.51 3.42
N ALA A 22 -3.81 7.85 2.69
CA ALA A 22 -4.32 6.53 3.05
C ALA A 22 -3.30 5.40 2.82
N PHE A 23 -2.39 5.57 1.85
CA PHE A 23 -1.35 4.58 1.55
C PHE A 23 0.01 5.04 2.06
N ILE A 24 0.74 4.11 2.70
CA ILE A 24 2.09 4.35 3.22
C ILE A 24 3.16 4.00 2.20
N GLN A 25 2.84 3.11 1.25
CA GLN A 25 3.67 2.75 0.11
C GLN A 25 2.84 2.84 -1.19
N LYS A 26 3.48 2.61 -2.34
CA LYS A 26 2.79 2.46 -3.63
C LYS A 26 3.26 1.17 -4.26
N LEU A 27 2.43 0.15 -4.16
CA LEU A 27 2.66 -1.21 -4.60
C LEU A 27 1.38 -1.74 -5.24
N GLN A 28 1.55 -2.51 -6.30
CA GLN A 28 0.44 -3.13 -7.01
C GLN A 28 0.74 -4.61 -7.23
N LEU A 29 -0.13 -5.50 -6.73
CA LEU A 29 -0.07 -6.92 -7.06
C LEU A 29 -1.12 -7.20 -8.13
N LEU A 30 -0.64 -7.67 -9.28
CA LEU A 30 -1.49 -8.02 -10.40
C LEU A 30 -2.04 -9.44 -10.26
N PRO A 31 -3.31 -9.67 -10.60
CA PRO A 31 -3.86 -11.01 -10.67
C PRO A 31 -3.19 -11.83 -11.77
N PRO A 32 -3.28 -13.17 -11.71
CA PRO A 32 -2.83 -14.01 -12.81
C PRO A 32 -3.65 -13.71 -14.08
N PRO A 33 -3.11 -14.02 -15.27
CA PRO A 33 -3.85 -13.89 -16.52
C PRO A 33 -5.20 -14.62 -16.45
N PRO A 34 -6.24 -14.09 -17.11
CA PRO A 34 -7.54 -14.74 -17.15
C PRO A 34 -7.41 -16.13 -17.81
N PRO A 35 -8.22 -17.12 -17.37
CA PRO A 35 -8.18 -18.45 -17.97
C PRO A 35 -8.53 -18.42 -19.46
N ALA A 36 -7.95 -19.34 -20.23
CA ALA A 36 -8.32 -19.50 -21.64
C ALA A 36 -9.79 -19.96 -21.78
N PRO A 37 -10.53 -19.48 -22.79
CA PRO A 37 -11.86 -20.00 -23.11
C PRO A 37 -11.85 -21.53 -23.30
N PRO A 38 -12.91 -22.26 -22.88
CA PRO A 38 -14.21 -21.78 -22.42
C PRO A 38 -14.31 -21.53 -20.90
N LYS A 39 -13.18 -21.57 -20.17
CA LYS A 39 -13.21 -21.44 -18.71
C LYS A 39 -13.66 -20.03 -18.30
N ALA A 40 -14.54 -19.97 -17.31
CA ALA A 40 -15.05 -18.70 -16.79
C ALA A 40 -13.90 -17.86 -16.18
N PRO A 41 -14.01 -16.51 -16.20
CA PRO A 41 -13.11 -15.62 -15.48
C PRO A 41 -13.04 -15.96 -13.99
N HIS A 42 -11.94 -15.55 -13.33
CA HIS A 42 -11.82 -15.68 -11.89
C HIS A 42 -12.91 -14.85 -11.16
N PRO A 43 -13.39 -15.29 -9.99
CA PRO A 43 -14.58 -14.70 -9.36
C PRO A 43 -14.42 -13.23 -8.94
N LEU A 44 -13.18 -12.75 -8.75
CA LEU A 44 -12.88 -11.37 -8.37
C LEU A 44 -12.28 -10.56 -9.52
N THR A 45 -12.41 -11.03 -10.77
CA THR A 45 -11.97 -10.29 -11.95
C THR A 45 -12.55 -8.87 -11.93
N SER A 46 -11.71 -7.88 -12.26
CA SER A 46 -12.04 -6.45 -12.27
C SER A 46 -12.27 -5.80 -10.90
N LEU A 47 -12.11 -6.53 -9.80
CA LEU A 47 -12.13 -5.93 -8.46
C LEU A 47 -10.74 -5.45 -8.06
N THR A 48 -10.71 -4.37 -7.29
CA THR A 48 -9.50 -3.81 -6.68
C THR A 48 -9.72 -3.70 -5.17
N PHE A 49 -8.70 -4.02 -4.38
CA PHE A 49 -8.74 -3.86 -2.92
C PHE A 49 -7.49 -3.16 -2.40
N ALA A 50 -7.66 -2.41 -1.30
CA ALA A 50 -6.57 -1.81 -0.56
C ALA A 50 -6.06 -2.75 0.53
N LEU A 51 -4.75 -2.77 0.78
CA LEU A 51 -4.14 -3.59 1.82
C LEU A 51 -3.80 -2.79 3.07
N SER A 52 -4.15 -3.35 4.24
CA SER A 52 -3.65 -2.86 5.52
C SER A 52 -2.18 -3.25 5.71
N ASP A 53 -1.38 -2.37 6.30
CA ASP A 53 0.04 -2.58 6.63
C ASP A 53 0.29 -3.61 7.76
N LEU A 54 -0.64 -4.55 7.94
CA LEU A 54 -0.54 -5.68 8.85
C LEU A 54 -0.38 -7.00 8.09
N PHE A 55 -0.49 -6.98 6.77
CA PHE A 55 -0.37 -8.15 5.92
C PHE A 55 0.96 -8.13 5.19
N ASP A 56 1.65 -9.26 5.26
CA ASP A 56 2.91 -9.45 4.55
C ASP A 56 2.70 -9.52 3.03
N ILE A 57 3.59 -8.84 2.32
CA ILE A 57 3.84 -9.03 0.89
C ILE A 57 5.30 -9.45 0.74
N GLU A 58 5.53 -10.49 -0.04
CA GLU A 58 6.88 -11.01 -0.30
C GLU A 58 7.81 -9.90 -0.80
N GLY A 59 8.99 -9.79 -0.18
CA GLY A 59 9.98 -8.77 -0.51
C GLY A 59 9.70 -7.38 0.06
N HIS A 60 8.62 -7.19 0.84
CA HIS A 60 8.29 -5.94 1.52
C HIS A 60 8.24 -6.09 3.04
N VAL A 61 8.55 -5.00 3.76
CA VAL A 61 8.44 -4.93 5.22
C VAL A 61 7.09 -4.29 5.56
N SER A 62 6.22 -5.05 6.22
CA SER A 62 5.03 -4.51 6.90
C SER A 62 5.49 -3.67 8.09
N THR A 63 5.02 -2.41 8.21
CA THR A 63 5.55 -1.47 9.20
C THR A 63 4.77 -1.49 10.53
N PHE A 64 3.56 -2.05 10.55
CA PHE A 64 2.66 -2.07 11.70
C PHE A 64 2.39 -0.67 12.28
N GLY A 65 2.54 0.37 11.47
CA GLY A 65 2.48 1.77 11.91
C GLY A 65 3.61 2.19 12.86
N HIS A 66 4.69 1.39 12.97
CA HIS A 66 5.82 1.65 13.86
C HIS A 66 7.13 1.86 13.07
N PRO A 67 7.67 3.09 13.00
CA PRO A 67 8.85 3.39 12.19
C PRO A 67 10.08 2.54 12.49
N GLU A 68 10.27 2.17 13.76
CA GLU A 68 11.40 1.32 14.16
C GLU A 68 11.25 -0.13 13.67
N TRP A 69 10.01 -0.61 13.52
CA TRP A 69 9.75 -1.95 12.98
C TRP A 69 10.22 -2.00 11.53
N ALA A 70 9.81 -1.02 10.73
CA ALA A 70 10.26 -0.85 9.36
C ALA A 70 11.79 -0.76 9.21
N ARG A 71 12.50 -0.25 10.23
CA ARG A 71 13.96 -0.10 10.23
C ARG A 71 14.71 -1.39 10.58
N THR A 72 14.09 -2.26 11.37
CA THR A 72 14.77 -3.37 12.05
C THR A 72 14.36 -4.75 11.55
N HIS A 73 13.21 -4.85 10.87
CA HIS A 73 12.70 -6.12 10.38
C HIS A 73 13.07 -6.34 8.92
N GLU A 74 13.41 -7.58 8.62
CA GLU A 74 13.67 -8.02 7.25
C GLU A 74 12.36 -8.08 6.45
N PRO A 75 12.43 -7.94 5.12
CA PRO A 75 11.27 -8.13 4.27
C PRO A 75 10.64 -9.51 4.44
N ALA A 76 9.33 -9.60 4.29
CA ALA A 76 8.62 -10.87 4.39
C ALA A 76 9.09 -11.85 3.30
N SER A 77 9.28 -13.12 3.68
CA SER A 77 9.68 -14.19 2.76
C SER A 77 8.52 -14.73 1.90
N SER A 78 7.28 -14.34 2.21
CA SER A 78 6.09 -14.80 1.50
C SER A 78 4.93 -13.84 1.67
N THR A 79 4.04 -13.80 0.68
CA THR A 79 2.80 -13.03 0.74
C THR A 79 1.76 -13.74 1.59
N SER A 80 1.07 -13.00 2.47
CA SER A 80 0.01 -13.51 3.35
C SER A 80 -1.05 -14.33 2.58
N PRO A 81 -1.52 -15.48 3.11
CA PRO A 81 -2.49 -16.34 2.42
C PRO A 81 -3.77 -15.62 2.00
N ALA A 82 -4.26 -14.67 2.80
CA ALA A 82 -5.44 -13.88 2.46
C ALA A 82 -5.23 -13.03 1.20
N VAL A 83 -4.09 -12.34 1.12
CA VAL A 83 -3.70 -11.51 -0.03
C VAL A 83 -3.51 -12.38 -1.27
N SER A 84 -2.75 -13.47 -1.13
CA SER A 84 -2.52 -14.43 -2.20
C SER A 84 -3.83 -15.01 -2.74
N THR A 85 -4.79 -15.35 -1.87
CA THR A 85 -6.10 -15.89 -2.27
C THR A 85 -6.90 -14.89 -3.09
N LEU A 86 -6.96 -13.61 -2.66
CA LEU A 86 -7.69 -12.57 -3.38
C LEU A 86 -7.07 -12.29 -4.76
N VAL A 87 -5.74 -12.18 -4.82
CA VAL A 87 -5.00 -11.94 -6.07
C VAL A 87 -5.15 -13.13 -7.02
N GLN A 88 -4.98 -14.37 -6.55
CA GLN A 88 -5.20 -15.58 -7.35
C GLN A 88 -6.64 -15.73 -7.83
N SER A 89 -7.60 -15.16 -7.08
CA SER A 89 -9.02 -15.11 -7.46
C SER A 89 -9.34 -13.98 -8.44
N GLY A 90 -8.34 -13.26 -8.96
CA GLY A 90 -8.49 -12.28 -10.04
C GLY A 90 -8.55 -10.82 -9.61
N ALA A 91 -8.43 -10.52 -8.31
CA ALA A 91 -8.44 -9.14 -7.82
C ALA A 91 -7.07 -8.46 -7.98
N THR A 92 -7.08 -7.14 -8.18
CA THR A 92 -5.87 -6.31 -8.10
C THR A 92 -5.70 -5.78 -6.68
N CYS A 93 -4.50 -5.89 -6.11
CA CYS A 93 -4.18 -5.25 -4.84
C CYS A 93 -3.51 -3.89 -5.10
N ILE A 94 -3.91 -2.85 -4.36
CA ILE A 94 -3.22 -1.57 -4.25
C ILE A 94 -2.78 -1.35 -2.80
N ALA A 95 -1.52 -1.02 -2.56
CA ALA A 95 -0.97 -0.87 -1.21
C ALA A 95 0.05 0.27 -1.15
#